data_AF-A0A352WRZ7-F1
#
_entry.id   AF-A0A352WRZ7-F1
#
_cell.length_a   1.000
_cell.length_b   1.000
_cell.length_c   1.000
_cell.angle_alpha   90.00
_cell.angle_beta   90.00
_cell.angle_gamma   90.00
#
_symmetry.space_group_name_H-M   'P 1'
#
loop_
_entity.id
_entity.type
_entity.pdbx_description
1 polymer ?
#
loop_
_entity_poly.entity_id
_entity_poly.type
_entity_poly.pdbx_seq_one_letter_code
_entity_poly.pdbx_strand_id
1 'polypeptide(L)'
;ASPTLKKEMNNQMAGKTGTTNDSKDLYFSGYTPYYTAAVWFGYDKPKSLGRFSTSPALTLWSKCMDAIHQPIIDSTAKKDRLTFASMSNMVKCKICKVSGLKATAACELDPRGSQVTQSYFMVSKQPKTECNMHVQVKWCTVSKSVAGPDCPEETCKVISLVKLNVTDRYFETNIKVNDAQYIYMTVPENYVYPTDTTKAFFINLYPSNRYPGYSINTTRPVNSFCVEHN
;
A
#
# COMPACT_ATOMS: atom_id res chain seq x y z
N ALA A 1 8.02 20.75 12.44
CA ALA A 1 9.32 21.45 12.40
C ALA A 1 9.17 22.77 11.67
N SER A 2 9.86 23.79 12.16
CA SER A 2 9.82 25.15 11.66
C SER A 2 10.45 25.22 10.26
N PRO A 3 10.06 26.18 9.42
CA PRO A 3 10.71 26.39 8.13
C PRO A 3 12.22 26.67 8.27
N THR A 4 12.61 27.40 9.31
CA THR A 4 14.01 27.76 9.61
C THR A 4 14.85 26.53 9.90
N LEU A 5 14.45 25.69 10.86
CA LEU A 5 15.23 24.51 11.23
C LEU A 5 15.28 23.48 10.10
N LYS A 6 14.21 23.31 9.33
CA LYS A 6 14.21 22.46 8.12
C LYS A 6 15.28 22.92 7.12
N LYS A 7 15.36 24.22 6.87
CA LYS A 7 16.35 24.81 5.97
C LYS A 7 17.76 24.65 6.51
N GLU A 8 17.99 24.96 7.79
CA GLU A 8 19.30 24.92 8.43
C GLU A 8 19.85 23.50 8.57
N MET A 9 18.98 22.52 8.80
CA MET A 9 19.33 21.10 8.89
C MET A 9 19.30 20.38 7.54
N ASN A 10 19.12 21.08 6.41
CA ASN A 10 19.07 20.47 5.08
C ASN A 10 18.09 19.28 4.99
N ASN A 11 16.89 19.43 5.56
CA ASN A 11 15.87 18.39 5.68
C ASN A 11 16.31 17.09 6.39
N GLN A 12 17.40 17.13 7.19
CA GLN A 12 17.85 16.01 8.02
C GLN A 12 17.03 15.93 9.31
N MET A 13 15.74 15.64 9.16
CA MET A 13 14.84 15.43 10.30
C MET A 13 13.66 14.57 9.91
N ALA A 14 13.19 13.76 10.85
CA ALA A 14 11.99 12.95 10.69
C ALA A 14 11.27 12.83 12.04
N GLY A 15 10.00 12.44 11.98
CA GLY A 15 9.21 12.23 13.18
C GLY A 15 7.84 11.65 12.88
N LYS A 16 7.19 11.18 13.93
CA LYS A 16 5.88 10.53 13.88
C LYS A 16 4.95 11.15 14.92
N THR A 17 3.72 11.42 14.48
CA THR A 17 2.61 11.80 15.35
C THR A 17 1.97 10.56 15.97
N GLY A 18 1.62 10.64 17.26
CA GLY A 18 0.77 9.68 17.95
C GLY A 18 -0.43 10.41 18.56
N THR A 19 -1.61 9.81 18.48
CA THR A 19 -2.83 10.33 19.09
C THR A 19 -3.51 9.16 19.78
N THR A 20 -3.86 9.29 21.06
CA THR A 20 -4.66 8.27 21.76
C THR A 20 -6.14 8.39 21.36
N ASN A 21 -6.92 7.35 21.65
CA ASN A 21 -8.37 7.36 21.43
C ASN A 21 -9.01 8.59 22.12
N ASP A 22 -10.02 9.18 21.47
CA ASP A 22 -10.73 10.40 21.91
C ASP A 22 -9.88 11.68 21.99
N SER A 23 -8.69 11.68 21.38
CA SER A 23 -7.77 12.84 21.38
C SER A 23 -7.45 13.35 22.80
N LYS A 24 -7.26 12.43 23.75
CA LYS A 24 -6.91 12.77 25.14
C LYS A 24 -5.42 13.09 25.31
N ASP A 25 -4.59 12.48 24.47
CA ASP A 25 -3.15 12.69 24.44
C ASP A 25 -2.67 12.91 23.01
N LEU A 26 -1.76 13.86 22.86
CA LEU A 26 -1.03 14.09 21.63
C LEU A 26 0.46 13.88 21.88
N TYR A 27 1.05 13.02 21.08
CA TYR A 27 2.48 12.76 21.09
C TYR A 27 3.10 13.19 19.77
N PHE A 28 4.29 13.76 19.86
CA PHE A 28 5.18 13.88 18.72
C PHE A 28 6.56 13.40 19.13
N SER A 29 7.07 12.40 18.43
CA SER A 29 8.45 11.93 18.58
C SER A 29 9.20 12.20 17.28
N GLY A 30 10.36 12.83 17.37
CA GLY A 30 11.16 13.17 16.20
C GLY A 30 12.64 13.31 16.54
N TYR A 31 13.44 13.35 15.49
CA TYR A 31 14.90 13.35 15.62
C TYR A 31 15.59 14.14 14.50
N THR A 32 16.80 14.58 14.80
CA THR A 32 17.83 15.12 13.89
C THR A 32 19.11 14.27 14.06
N PRO A 33 20.16 14.50 13.26
CA PRO A 33 21.46 13.87 13.49
C PRO A 33 22.09 14.17 14.85
N TYR A 34 21.61 15.21 15.56
CA TYR A 34 22.14 15.63 16.86
C TYR A 34 21.29 15.17 18.03
N TYR A 35 19.96 15.26 17.93
CA TYR A 35 19.06 15.07 19.06
C TYR A 35 17.84 14.24 18.67
N THR A 36 17.38 13.43 19.61
CA THR A 36 16.05 12.81 19.59
C THR A 36 15.23 13.40 20.73
N ALA A 37 13.98 13.78 20.46
CA ALA A 37 13.08 14.32 21.46
C ALA A 37 11.66 13.82 21.23
N ALA A 38 10.94 13.62 22.33
CA ALA A 38 9.52 13.34 22.34
C ALA A 38 8.81 14.41 23.17
N VAL A 39 7.65 14.85 22.68
CA VAL A 39 6.77 15.76 23.38
C VAL A 39 5.41 15.10 23.54
N TRP A 40 4.94 15.05 24.78
CA TRP A 40 3.57 14.76 25.13
C TRP A 40 2.83 16.07 25.42
N PHE A 41 1.57 16.13 24.99
CA PHE A 41 0.65 17.20 25.31
C PHE A 41 -0.69 16.60 25.72
N GLY A 42 -1.11 16.92 26.95
CA GLY A 42 -2.31 16.40 27.56
C GLY A 42 -2.60 17.09 28.89
N TYR A 43 -3.55 16.55 29.64
CA TYR A 43 -3.89 17.01 30.99
C TYR A 43 -3.57 15.91 32.00
N ASP A 44 -3.21 16.30 33.22
CA ASP A 44 -2.94 15.35 34.32
C ASP A 44 -4.14 14.42 34.58
N LYS A 45 -5.36 14.94 34.43
CA LYS A 45 -6.60 14.17 34.40
C LYS A 45 -7.09 14.05 32.96
N PRO A 46 -7.22 12.84 32.40
CA PRO A 46 -7.57 12.66 30.98
C PRO A 46 -8.87 13.35 30.62
N LYS A 47 -8.80 14.31 29.70
CA LYS A 47 -9.96 14.97 29.09
C LYS A 47 -9.66 15.23 27.62
N SER A 48 -10.71 15.31 26.81
CA SER A 48 -10.54 15.54 25.37
C SER A 48 -9.84 16.88 25.14
N LEU A 49 -8.82 16.87 24.28
CA LEU A 49 -8.08 18.06 23.90
C LEU A 49 -8.78 18.86 22.78
N GLY A 50 -9.90 18.34 22.24
CA GLY A 50 -10.58 18.94 21.09
C GLY A 50 -9.85 18.68 19.77
N ARG A 51 -10.18 19.47 18.74
CA ARG A 51 -9.55 19.40 17.42
C ARG A 51 -8.58 20.56 17.25
N PHE A 52 -7.37 20.26 16.79
CA PHE A 52 -6.38 21.26 16.40
C PHE A 52 -6.11 21.18 14.90
N SER A 53 -5.90 22.31 14.26
CA SER A 53 -5.43 22.37 12.87
C SER A 53 -3.98 21.87 12.74
N THR A 54 -3.16 22.08 13.76
CA THR A 54 -1.78 21.58 13.88
C THR A 54 -1.56 21.05 15.29
N SER A 55 -0.94 19.87 15.42
CA SER A 55 -0.71 19.25 16.73
C SER A 55 0.12 20.15 17.64
N PRO A 56 -0.37 20.53 18.84
CA PRO A 56 0.40 21.30 19.82
C PRO A 56 1.69 20.59 20.25
N ALA A 57 1.70 19.24 20.31
CA ALA A 57 2.91 18.47 20.59
C ALA A 57 3.99 18.67 19.50
N LEU A 58 3.59 18.71 18.23
CA LEU A 58 4.50 19.00 17.11
C LEU A 58 5.01 20.45 17.16
N THR A 59 4.13 21.40 17.49
CA THR A 59 4.49 22.82 17.62
C THR A 59 5.52 23.02 18.73
N LEU A 60 5.29 22.43 19.90
CA LEU A 60 6.20 22.53 21.03
C LEU A 60 7.53 21.83 20.74
N TRP A 61 7.49 20.60 20.19
CA TRP A 61 8.70 19.91 19.75
C TRP A 61 9.51 20.78 18.78
N SER A 62 8.85 21.45 17.84
CA SER A 62 9.53 22.33 16.89
C SER A 62 10.25 23.47 17.60
N LYS A 63 9.60 24.15 18.54
CA LYS A 63 10.20 25.27 19.28
C LYS A 63 11.38 24.81 20.14
N CYS A 64 11.24 23.67 20.82
CA CYS A 64 12.34 23.08 21.59
C CYS A 64 13.53 22.75 20.68
N MET A 65 13.26 22.09 19.54
CA MET A 65 14.31 21.73 18.58
C MET A 65 14.96 22.96 17.96
N ASP A 66 14.21 24.02 17.65
CA ASP A 66 14.76 25.29 17.16
C ASP A 66 15.76 25.87 18.18
N ALA A 67 15.36 25.96 19.46
CA ALA A 67 16.19 26.52 20.52
C ALA A 67 17.48 25.72 20.78
N ILE A 68 17.38 24.39 20.88
CA ILE A 68 18.57 23.55 21.17
C ILE A 68 19.53 23.42 19.99
N HIS A 69 19.08 23.69 18.75
CA HIS A 69 19.96 23.69 17.57
C HIS A 69 20.61 25.05 17.30
N GLN A 70 20.13 26.15 17.91
CA GLN A 70 20.68 27.48 17.66
C GLN A 70 22.20 27.56 17.91
N PRO A 71 22.76 27.02 19.00
CA PRO A 71 24.21 27.03 19.21
C PRO A 71 24.99 26.27 18.12
N ILE A 72 24.42 25.18 17.58
CA ILE A 72 25.02 24.42 16.46
C ILE A 72 24.95 25.25 15.18
N ILE A 73 23.82 25.93 14.94
CA ILE A 73 23.60 26.76 13.77
C ILE A 73 24.62 27.91 13.75
N ASP A 74 24.85 28.55 14.90
CA ASP A 74 25.73 29.71 15.04
C ASP A 74 27.21 29.32 14.99
N SER A 75 27.58 28.16 15.52
CA SER A 75 28.99 27.73 15.64
C SER A 75 29.49 26.86 14.49
N THR A 76 28.59 26.21 13.75
CA THR A 76 28.96 25.21 12.73
C THR A 76 28.41 25.61 11.37
N ALA A 77 29.33 25.81 10.41
CA ALA A 77 28.96 26.07 9.03
C ALA A 77 28.08 24.94 8.48
N LYS A 78 27.06 25.29 7.69
CA LYS A 78 26.03 24.35 7.24
C LYS A 78 26.57 23.07 6.57
N LYS A 79 27.68 23.17 5.84
CA LYS A 79 28.35 22.05 5.16
C LYS A 79 29.00 21.04 6.13
N ASP A 80 29.32 21.49 7.35
CA ASP A 80 30.04 20.74 8.37
C ASP A 80 29.10 20.18 9.45
N ARG A 81 27.79 20.47 9.35
CA ARG A 81 26.78 19.94 10.27
C ARG A 81 26.56 18.45 10.03
N LEU A 82 26.29 17.70 11.10
CA LEU A 82 25.99 16.28 11.05
C LEU A 82 24.79 16.03 10.12
N THR A 83 24.90 14.96 9.33
CA THR A 83 23.83 14.43 8.49
C THR A 83 23.54 13.00 8.93
N PHE A 84 22.37 12.46 8.57
CA PHE A 84 22.14 11.04 8.78
C PHE A 84 23.17 10.25 7.98
N ALA A 85 23.71 9.20 8.61
CA ALA A 85 24.73 8.37 8.00
C ALA A 85 24.34 7.97 6.57
N SER A 86 25.32 8.06 5.67
CA SER A 86 25.17 7.59 4.30
C SER A 86 24.62 6.17 4.30
N MET A 87 23.59 5.96 3.48
CA MET A 87 22.92 4.66 3.33
C MET A 87 23.79 3.68 2.51
N SER A 88 25.10 3.60 2.75
CA SER A 88 26.04 2.74 1.99
C SER A 88 25.63 1.27 2.03
N ASN A 89 24.99 0.83 3.11
CA ASN A 89 24.46 -0.52 3.29
C ASN A 89 22.99 -0.66 2.89
N MET A 90 22.42 0.30 2.18
CA MET A 90 21.07 0.20 1.63
C MET A 90 21.07 0.17 0.11
N VAL A 91 20.09 -0.55 -0.43
CA VAL A 91 19.86 -0.65 -1.87
C VAL A 91 18.43 -0.23 -2.16
N LYS A 92 18.21 0.30 -3.36
CA LYS A 92 16.85 0.51 -3.89
C LYS A 92 16.38 -0.76 -4.57
N CYS A 93 15.21 -1.26 -4.19
CA CYS A 93 14.56 -2.39 -4.85
C CYS A 93 13.23 -1.96 -5.44
N LYS A 94 12.90 -2.50 -6.61
CA LYS A 94 11.53 -2.51 -7.12
C LYS A 94 10.75 -3.65 -6.44
N ILE A 95 9.67 -3.30 -5.75
CA ILE A 95 8.83 -4.23 -5.01
C ILE A 95 7.37 -4.11 -5.48
N CYS A 96 6.59 -5.17 -5.25
CA CYS A 96 5.17 -5.18 -5.49
C CYS A 96 4.41 -4.55 -4.31
N LYS A 97 3.50 -3.60 -4.59
CA LYS A 97 2.61 -2.95 -3.61
C LYS A 97 1.65 -3.92 -2.93
N VAL A 98 1.38 -5.07 -3.57
CA VAL A 98 0.43 -6.08 -3.07
C VAL A 98 1.14 -7.13 -2.21
N SER A 99 2.21 -7.75 -2.73
CA SER A 99 2.90 -8.85 -2.00
C SER A 99 4.03 -8.39 -1.09
N GLY A 100 4.57 -7.18 -1.29
CA GLY A 100 5.80 -6.70 -0.64
C GLY A 100 7.08 -7.39 -1.15
N LEU A 101 6.96 -8.35 -2.08
CA LEU A 101 8.08 -9.10 -2.67
C LEU A 101 8.71 -8.35 -3.84
N LYS A 102 9.82 -8.89 -4.39
CA LYS A 102 10.50 -8.31 -5.56
C LYS A 102 9.54 -8.27 -6.74
N ALA A 103 9.37 -7.10 -7.35
CA ALA A 103 8.43 -6.91 -8.45
C ALA A 103 8.82 -7.70 -9.70
N THR A 104 7.82 -8.13 -10.47
CA THR A 104 7.98 -8.82 -11.76
C THR A 104 7.22 -8.05 -12.85
N ALA A 105 7.41 -8.42 -14.12
CA ALA A 105 6.64 -7.83 -15.23
C ALA A 105 5.12 -8.02 -15.06
N ALA A 106 4.68 -9.10 -14.41
CA ALA A 106 3.28 -9.32 -14.10
C ALA A 106 2.69 -8.20 -13.22
N CYS A 107 3.47 -7.61 -12.31
CA CYS A 107 3.02 -6.51 -11.45
C CYS A 107 2.70 -5.23 -12.23
N GLU A 108 3.20 -5.08 -13.46
CA GLU A 108 2.97 -3.91 -14.32
C GLU A 108 1.67 -4.02 -15.13
N LEU A 109 1.16 -5.24 -15.32
CA LEU A 109 -0.04 -5.54 -16.13
C LEU A 109 -1.34 -5.56 -15.33
N ASP A 110 -1.33 -5.11 -14.07
CA ASP A 110 -2.52 -5.02 -13.23
C ASP A 110 -3.49 -3.95 -13.77
N PRO A 111 -4.78 -4.26 -13.98
CA PRO A 111 -5.77 -3.31 -14.50
C PRO A 111 -5.96 -2.05 -13.65
N ARG A 112 -5.53 -2.06 -12.38
CA ARG A 112 -5.54 -0.90 -11.49
C ARG A 112 -4.35 0.05 -11.73
N GLY A 113 -3.50 -0.26 -12.70
CA GLY A 113 -2.22 0.39 -12.95
C GLY A 113 -1.06 -0.36 -12.30
N SER A 114 0.18 0.04 -12.63
CA SER A 114 1.38 -0.65 -12.16
C SER A 114 1.44 -0.75 -10.64
N GLN A 115 1.54 -1.99 -10.17
CA GLN A 115 1.71 -2.33 -8.76
C GLN A 115 3.19 -2.34 -8.36
N VAL A 116 4.08 -1.81 -9.19
CA VAL A 116 5.50 -1.66 -8.85
C VAL A 116 5.70 -0.36 -8.07
N THR A 117 6.49 -0.43 -7.00
CA THR A 117 6.99 0.74 -6.27
C THR A 117 8.46 0.53 -5.91
N GLN A 118 9.17 1.61 -5.60
CA GLN A 118 10.56 1.54 -5.16
C GLN A 118 10.67 1.81 -3.66
N SER A 119 11.45 1.00 -2.96
CA SER A 119 11.76 1.21 -1.55
C SER A 119 13.22 0.91 -1.26
N TYR A 120 13.73 1.45 -0.15
CA TYR A 120 15.08 1.21 0.32
C TYR A 120 15.10 0.06 1.34
N PHE A 121 16.07 -0.83 1.19
CA PHE A 121 16.28 -1.95 2.10
C PHE A 121 17.74 -2.00 2.49
N MET A 122 18.05 -2.49 3.69
CA MET A 122 19.41 -2.96 3.95
C MET A 122 19.77 -4.06 2.95
N VAL A 123 21.01 -4.08 2.46
CA VAL A 123 21.49 -5.07 1.47
C VAL A 123 21.13 -6.51 1.86
N SER A 124 21.23 -6.84 3.16
CA SER A 124 20.93 -8.16 3.70
C SER A 124 19.43 -8.48 3.87
N LYS A 125 18.56 -7.46 3.84
CA LYS A 125 17.11 -7.57 4.09
C LYS A 125 16.24 -7.27 2.86
N GLN A 126 16.84 -7.02 1.70
CA GLN A 126 16.07 -6.83 0.48
C GLN A 126 15.24 -8.08 0.11
N PRO A 127 14.05 -7.92 -0.47
CA PRO A 127 13.26 -9.04 -0.95
C PRO A 127 14.02 -9.82 -2.03
N LYS A 128 14.21 -11.13 -1.79
CA LYS A 128 14.87 -12.04 -2.74
C LYS A 128 13.85 -12.80 -3.59
N THR A 129 12.75 -13.19 -2.97
CA THR A 129 11.65 -13.88 -3.63
C THR A 129 10.90 -12.93 -4.54
N GLU A 130 10.57 -13.40 -5.74
CA GLU A 130 9.77 -12.67 -6.70
C GLU A 130 8.29 -12.73 -6.36
N CYS A 131 7.55 -11.71 -6.78
CA CYS A 131 6.12 -11.64 -6.57
C CYS A 131 5.43 -12.86 -7.19
N ASN A 132 4.70 -13.59 -6.35
CA ASN A 132 3.89 -14.75 -6.70
C ASN A 132 2.38 -14.47 -6.62
N MET A 133 1.99 -13.21 -6.35
CA MET A 133 0.59 -12.80 -6.22
C MET A 133 -0.01 -12.32 -7.54
N HIS A 134 0.78 -11.92 -8.54
CA HIS A 134 0.26 -11.47 -9.84
C HIS A 134 0.30 -12.59 -10.85
N VAL A 135 -0.87 -13.03 -11.31
CA VAL A 135 -1.03 -14.08 -12.32
C VAL A 135 -1.50 -13.46 -13.62
N GLN A 136 -0.74 -13.69 -14.69
CA GLN A 136 -1.09 -13.26 -16.03
C GLN A 136 -2.22 -14.13 -16.60
N VAL A 137 -3.23 -13.49 -17.19
CA VAL A 137 -4.36 -14.15 -17.84
C VAL A 137 -4.60 -13.52 -19.21
N LYS A 138 -5.05 -14.33 -20.18
CA LYS A 138 -5.65 -13.79 -21.41
C LYS A 138 -6.98 -13.14 -21.06
N TRP A 139 -7.21 -11.94 -21.57
CA TRP A 139 -8.39 -11.12 -21.28
C TRP A 139 -8.98 -10.59 -22.58
N CYS A 140 -10.25 -10.88 -22.78
CA CYS A 140 -10.98 -10.56 -23.99
C CYS A 140 -11.38 -9.08 -23.99
N THR A 141 -10.91 -8.35 -24.99
CA THR A 141 -11.12 -6.91 -25.15
C THR A 141 -12.54 -6.55 -25.60
N VAL A 142 -13.27 -7.49 -26.21
CA VAL A 142 -14.69 -7.33 -26.60
C VAL A 142 -15.58 -7.44 -25.37
N SER A 143 -15.49 -8.57 -24.68
CA SER A 143 -16.33 -8.88 -23.51
C SER A 143 -15.92 -8.15 -22.23
N LYS A 144 -14.67 -7.69 -22.15
CA LYS A 144 -14.05 -7.12 -20.93
C LYS A 144 -13.93 -8.14 -19.79
N SER A 145 -13.70 -9.40 -20.12
CA SER A 145 -13.66 -10.54 -19.21
C SER A 145 -12.43 -11.43 -19.45
N VAL A 146 -12.13 -12.32 -18.49
CA VAL A 146 -11.13 -13.38 -18.68
C VAL A 146 -11.52 -14.22 -19.90
N ALA A 147 -10.57 -14.38 -20.82
CA ALA A 147 -10.80 -15.06 -22.09
C ALA A 147 -10.94 -16.58 -21.86
N GLY A 148 -11.92 -17.17 -22.54
CA GLY A 148 -12.05 -18.63 -22.64
C GLY A 148 -11.16 -19.20 -23.75
N PRO A 149 -11.14 -20.54 -23.89
CA PRO A 149 -10.37 -21.23 -24.93
C PRO A 149 -10.74 -20.79 -26.36
N ASP A 150 -12.02 -20.48 -26.58
CA ASP A 150 -12.57 -20.14 -27.90
C ASP A 150 -12.47 -18.65 -28.26
N CYS A 151 -11.89 -17.82 -27.39
CA CYS A 151 -11.68 -16.40 -27.69
C CYS A 151 -10.58 -16.22 -28.75
N PRO A 152 -10.86 -15.52 -29.87
CA PRO A 152 -9.86 -15.26 -30.90
C PRO A 152 -8.67 -14.45 -30.37
N GLU A 153 -7.45 -14.76 -30.80
CA GLU A 153 -6.22 -14.17 -30.25
C GLU A 153 -6.16 -12.65 -30.47
N GLU A 154 -6.66 -12.16 -31.60
CA GLU A 154 -6.75 -10.75 -31.96
C GLU A 154 -7.69 -9.97 -31.03
N THR A 155 -8.64 -10.64 -30.38
CA THR A 155 -9.53 -10.02 -29.39
C THR A 155 -8.94 -10.11 -27.98
N CYS A 156 -7.81 -10.79 -27.79
CA CYS A 156 -7.21 -11.03 -26.48
C CYS A 156 -6.02 -10.12 -26.21
N LYS A 157 -5.87 -9.72 -24.95
CA LYS A 157 -4.63 -9.15 -24.42
C LYS A 157 -4.26 -9.80 -23.10
N VAL A 158 -3.01 -9.63 -22.67
CA VAL A 158 -2.58 -10.12 -21.35
C VAL A 158 -2.77 -9.02 -20.31
N ILE A 159 -3.42 -9.38 -19.20
CA ILE A 159 -3.46 -8.58 -17.97
C ILE A 159 -3.00 -9.45 -16.80
N SER A 160 -2.73 -8.85 -15.64
CA SER A 160 -2.49 -9.59 -14.41
C SER A 160 -3.59 -9.38 -13.38
N LEU A 161 -4.01 -10.46 -12.76
CA LEU A 161 -4.94 -10.46 -11.63
C LEU A 161 -4.21 -10.92 -10.36
N VAL A 162 -4.78 -10.60 -9.18
CA VAL A 162 -4.19 -10.94 -7.89
C VAL A 162 -4.65 -12.32 -7.44
N LYS A 163 -3.73 -13.29 -7.41
CA LYS A 163 -3.97 -14.64 -6.90
C LYS A 163 -4.28 -14.60 -5.41
N LEU A 164 -5.41 -15.20 -5.04
CA LEU A 164 -5.77 -15.53 -3.67
C LEU A 164 -6.28 -16.97 -3.64
N ASN A 165 -6.17 -17.63 -2.49
CA ASN A 165 -6.88 -18.88 -2.25
C ASN A 165 -8.24 -18.59 -1.59
N VAL A 166 -9.18 -19.51 -1.71
CA VAL A 166 -10.49 -19.43 -1.03
C VAL A 166 -10.31 -19.28 0.48
N THR A 167 -9.30 -19.92 1.05
CA THR A 167 -8.92 -19.77 2.47
C THR A 167 -8.44 -18.37 2.84
N ASP A 168 -7.91 -17.62 1.87
CA ASP A 168 -7.34 -16.29 2.11
C ASP A 168 -8.42 -15.20 2.08
N ARG A 169 -9.57 -15.45 1.43
CA ARG A 169 -10.66 -14.48 1.32
C ARG A 169 -12.03 -15.15 1.15
N TYR A 170 -12.80 -15.21 2.24
CA TYR A 170 -14.21 -15.57 2.21
C TYR A 170 -15.01 -14.75 3.22
N PHE A 171 -16.28 -14.48 2.89
CA PHE A 171 -17.23 -13.79 3.75
C PHE A 171 -18.53 -14.58 3.86
N GLU A 172 -19.18 -14.57 5.02
CA GLU A 172 -20.49 -15.22 5.26
C GLU A 172 -21.64 -14.47 4.61
N THR A 173 -21.42 -13.20 4.33
CA THR A 173 -22.34 -12.33 3.62
C THR A 173 -21.60 -11.70 2.45
N ASN A 174 -22.31 -11.42 1.37
CA ASN A 174 -21.70 -10.78 0.23
C ASN A 174 -21.46 -9.30 0.54
N ILE A 175 -20.27 -8.97 1.01
CA ILE A 175 -19.90 -7.60 1.41
C ILE A 175 -19.18 -6.85 0.30
N LYS A 176 -19.22 -5.52 0.40
CA LYS A 176 -18.47 -4.63 -0.47
C LYS A 176 -16.96 -4.79 -0.26
N VAL A 177 -16.25 -5.07 -1.35
CA VAL A 177 -14.79 -5.18 -1.39
C VAL A 177 -14.28 -4.50 -2.66
N ASN A 178 -13.52 -3.41 -2.48
CA ASN A 178 -13.13 -2.53 -3.58
C ASN A 178 -12.27 -3.24 -4.65
N ASP A 179 -11.46 -4.22 -4.26
CA ASP A 179 -10.56 -4.94 -5.16
C ASP A 179 -11.09 -6.31 -5.63
N ALA A 180 -12.34 -6.69 -5.29
CA ALA A 180 -12.90 -8.01 -5.59
C ALA A 180 -12.84 -8.39 -7.09
N GLN A 181 -13.07 -7.42 -7.98
CA GLN A 181 -13.05 -7.64 -9.43
C GLN A 181 -11.65 -7.94 -10.01
N TYR A 182 -10.58 -7.77 -9.24
CA TYR A 182 -9.19 -7.96 -9.69
C TYR A 182 -8.54 -9.23 -9.12
N ILE A 183 -9.33 -10.08 -8.45
CA ILE A 183 -8.85 -11.32 -7.86
C ILE A 183 -8.82 -12.43 -8.91
N TYR A 184 -7.88 -13.34 -8.76
CA TYR A 184 -7.75 -14.58 -9.49
C TYR A 184 -7.71 -15.75 -8.51
N MET A 185 -8.32 -16.86 -8.90
CA MET A 185 -8.17 -18.14 -8.22
C MET A 185 -7.79 -19.20 -9.24
N THR A 186 -6.90 -20.11 -8.83
CA THR A 186 -6.61 -21.29 -9.64
C THR A 186 -7.82 -22.20 -9.62
N VAL A 187 -8.30 -22.57 -10.80
CA VAL A 187 -9.42 -23.50 -11.00
C VAL A 187 -8.89 -24.88 -11.45
N PRO A 188 -9.56 -25.99 -11.11
CA PRO A 188 -9.19 -27.32 -11.59
C PRO A 188 -9.43 -27.47 -13.11
N GLU A 189 -8.83 -28.48 -13.74
CA GLU A 189 -8.94 -28.70 -15.20
C GLU A 189 -10.38 -28.87 -15.69
N ASN A 190 -11.21 -29.61 -14.94
CA ASN A 190 -12.63 -29.85 -15.28
C ASN A 190 -13.58 -28.78 -14.71
N TYR A 191 -13.07 -27.57 -14.48
CA TYR A 191 -13.88 -26.50 -13.90
C TYR A 191 -14.93 -26.00 -14.89
N VAL A 192 -16.18 -25.97 -14.44
CA VAL A 192 -17.30 -25.39 -15.20
C VAL A 192 -17.38 -23.90 -14.91
N TYR A 193 -17.07 -23.08 -15.91
CA TYR A 193 -17.15 -21.63 -15.80
C TYR A 193 -18.60 -21.15 -15.70
N PRO A 194 -18.88 -20.09 -14.91
CA PRO A 194 -20.21 -19.52 -14.80
C PRO A 194 -20.59 -18.79 -16.11
N THR A 195 -21.86 -18.88 -16.49
CA THR A 195 -22.45 -18.08 -17.58
C THR A 195 -22.92 -16.70 -17.11
N ASP A 196 -23.11 -16.53 -15.80
CA ASP A 196 -23.47 -15.25 -15.19
C ASP A 196 -22.28 -14.28 -15.21
N THR A 197 -22.31 -13.34 -16.15
CA THR A 197 -21.25 -12.35 -16.38
C THR A 197 -21.11 -11.33 -15.25
N THR A 198 -22.04 -11.30 -14.30
CA THR A 198 -21.97 -10.42 -13.13
C THR A 198 -21.06 -10.96 -12.03
N LYS A 199 -20.60 -12.22 -12.16
CA LYS A 199 -19.79 -12.92 -11.16
C LYS A 199 -18.37 -13.19 -11.65
N ALA A 200 -17.48 -13.38 -10.69
CA ALA A 200 -16.11 -13.79 -10.97
C ALA A 200 -16.09 -15.20 -11.59
N PHE A 201 -15.14 -15.47 -12.48
CA PHE A 201 -15.04 -16.73 -13.22
C PHE A 201 -14.89 -17.93 -12.27
N PHE A 202 -14.29 -17.75 -11.09
CA PHE A 202 -14.05 -18.80 -10.10
C PHE A 202 -15.18 -18.96 -9.06
N ILE A 203 -16.33 -18.29 -9.23
CA ILE A 203 -17.38 -18.24 -8.21
C ILE A 203 -17.87 -19.63 -7.76
N ASN A 204 -17.83 -20.64 -8.64
CA ASN A 204 -18.29 -21.99 -8.34
C ASN A 204 -17.34 -22.75 -7.40
N LEU A 205 -16.15 -22.21 -7.10
CA LEU A 205 -15.25 -22.75 -6.06
C LEU A 205 -15.75 -22.46 -4.64
N TYR A 206 -16.62 -21.46 -4.47
CA TYR A 206 -17.12 -21.10 -3.15
C TYR A 206 -18.30 -22.00 -2.75
N PRO A 207 -18.30 -22.54 -1.52
CA PRO A 207 -19.46 -23.27 -1.01
C PRO A 207 -20.64 -22.30 -0.79
N SER A 208 -21.84 -22.86 -0.65
CA SER A 208 -23.03 -22.08 -0.31
C SER A 208 -22.79 -21.21 0.94
N ASN A 209 -23.30 -19.98 0.91
CA ASN A 209 -23.12 -18.95 1.95
C ASN A 209 -21.67 -18.48 2.17
N ARG A 210 -20.77 -18.69 1.21
CA ARG A 210 -19.45 -18.03 1.18
C ARG A 210 -19.32 -17.19 -0.07
N TYR A 211 -18.77 -15.99 0.07
CA TYR A 211 -18.66 -15.02 -1.01
C TYR A 211 -17.23 -14.45 -1.10
N PRO A 212 -16.73 -14.16 -2.32
CA PRO A 212 -15.48 -13.42 -2.53
C PRO A 212 -15.61 -11.91 -2.24
N GLY A 213 -16.84 -11.44 -1.96
CA GLY A 213 -17.20 -10.02 -1.95
C GLY A 213 -17.46 -9.48 -3.35
N TYR A 214 -17.92 -8.23 -3.45
CA TYR A 214 -18.24 -7.58 -4.72
C TYR A 214 -17.71 -6.15 -4.80
N SER A 215 -17.37 -5.71 -6.01
CA SER A 215 -16.98 -4.33 -6.28
C SER A 215 -18.20 -3.48 -6.59
N ILE A 216 -18.23 -2.24 -6.08
CA ILE A 216 -19.33 -1.31 -6.36
C ILE A 216 -19.35 -0.86 -7.82
N ASN A 217 -20.53 -0.49 -8.31
CA ASN A 217 -20.74 0.07 -9.65
C ASN A 217 -20.14 -0.80 -10.77
N THR A 218 -20.07 -2.11 -10.54
CA THR A 218 -19.45 -3.08 -11.44
C THR A 218 -20.52 -4.08 -11.83
N THR A 219 -20.99 -4.00 -13.07
CA THR A 219 -21.98 -4.95 -13.62
C THR A 219 -21.33 -6.16 -14.26
N ARG A 220 -20.10 -5.99 -14.79
CA ARG A 220 -19.26 -7.06 -15.34
C ARG A 220 -17.85 -6.91 -14.77
N PRO A 221 -17.49 -7.66 -13.72
CA PRO A 221 -16.18 -7.51 -13.09
C PRO A 221 -15.07 -7.95 -14.04
N VAL A 222 -13.88 -7.37 -13.90
CA VAL A 222 -12.73 -7.67 -14.78
C VAL A 222 -12.37 -9.16 -14.75
N ASN A 223 -12.59 -9.82 -13.62
CA ASN A 223 -12.42 -11.25 -13.43
C ASN A 223 -13.67 -12.10 -13.74
N SER A 224 -14.67 -11.58 -14.45
CA SER A 224 -15.74 -12.42 -15.03
C SER A 224 -15.22 -13.30 -16.16
N PHE A 225 -15.98 -14.30 -16.58
CA PHE A 225 -15.64 -15.16 -17.73
C PHE A 225 -16.26 -14.64 -19.03
N CYS A 226 -15.55 -14.78 -20.15
CA CYS A 226 -16.06 -14.44 -21.46
C CYS A 226 -17.08 -15.49 -21.94
N VAL A 227 -18.28 -15.04 -22.31
CA VAL A 227 -19.36 -15.90 -22.85
C VAL A 227 -19.74 -15.52 -24.29
N GLU A 228 -19.06 -14.53 -24.87
CA GLU A 228 -19.38 -13.97 -26.20
C GLU A 228 -18.81 -14.80 -27.35
N HIS A 229 -17.84 -15.68 -27.07
CA HIS A 229 -17.12 -16.48 -28.07
C HIS A 229 -17.24 -17.99 -27.82
N ASN A 230 -18.30 -18.42 -27.13
CA ASN A 230 -18.58 -19.84 -26.88
C ASN A 230 -19.20 -20.54 -28.10
#